data_AF-A0A0V1AH27-F1
#
_entry.id   AF-A0A0V1AH27-F1
#
_cell.length_a   1.000
_cell.length_b   1.000
_cell.length_c   1.000
_cell.angle_alpha   90.00
_cell.angle_beta   90.00
_cell.angle_gamma   90.00
#
_symmetry.space_group_name_H-M   'P 1'
#
loop_
_entity.id
_entity.type
_entity.pdbx_description
1 polymer ?
#
loop_
_entity_poly.entity_id
_entity_poly.type
_entity_poly.pdbx_seq_one_letter_code
_entity_poly.pdbx_strand_id
1 'polypeptide(L)'
;LLKNEKMNILPKKRWHVRTKDNVAKVRRDIAQAEVEERQRLARVQLAEQEARTRFLISKVEHLIPKERNNVVTVDQSDASGHVNLFADFEFQESTNFGLNREAEQEKRLLKEKEERRIGLLKYLGEGSSEYTKKLAWWQQVPDRHRTKPANNNDVHSSLDVVDVKRGQVNNNHKRKKKMMLSVDELRRKRLNREREERLKAEKLKRKHENNFHERDGGDVDNQQAESAADDNVKPKYSNQFNPIIAKQNRK
;
A
#
# COMPACT_ATOMS: atom_id res chain seq x y z
N LEU A 1 15.90 -32.73 -31.32
CA LEU A 1 15.84 -32.41 -29.87
C LEU A 1 14.41 -32.62 -29.37
N LEU A 2 14.08 -33.86 -29.00
CA LEU A 2 12.78 -34.19 -28.42
C LEU A 2 12.71 -33.50 -27.05
N LYS A 3 11.84 -32.50 -26.92
CA LYS A 3 11.56 -31.87 -25.62
C LYS A 3 11.11 -32.97 -24.67
N ASN A 4 11.78 -33.11 -23.54
CA ASN A 4 11.36 -33.94 -22.43
C ASN A 4 10.02 -33.41 -21.88
N GLU A 5 8.92 -33.70 -22.58
CA GLU A 5 7.54 -33.60 -22.08
C GLU A 5 7.18 -34.78 -21.16
N LYS A 6 8.20 -35.40 -20.55
CA LYS A 6 8.05 -36.48 -19.58
C LYS A 6 7.59 -35.89 -18.24
N MET A 7 6.29 -36.01 -17.96
CA MET A 7 5.72 -36.03 -16.61
C MET A 7 6.26 -34.95 -15.63
N ASN A 8 6.34 -33.68 -16.07
CA ASN A 8 6.71 -32.61 -15.15
C ASN A 8 5.57 -32.35 -14.15
N ILE A 9 5.64 -33.00 -13.00
CA ILE A 9 4.66 -32.87 -11.92
C ILE A 9 4.92 -31.64 -11.04
N LEU A 10 6.09 -30.99 -11.14
CA LEU A 10 6.50 -29.88 -10.25
C LEU A 10 5.56 -28.66 -10.33
N PRO A 11 5.12 -28.17 -11.52
CA PRO A 11 4.15 -27.08 -11.60
C PRO A 11 2.82 -27.34 -10.88
N LYS A 12 2.47 -28.62 -10.66
CA LYS A 12 1.24 -29.02 -9.96
C LYS A 12 1.44 -29.17 -8.44
N LYS A 13 2.66 -29.03 -7.93
CA LYS A 13 2.96 -29.12 -6.50
C LYS A 13 2.94 -27.74 -5.85
N ARG A 14 2.30 -27.65 -4.68
CA ARG A 14 2.16 -26.40 -3.91
C ARG A 14 3.48 -25.84 -3.39
N TRP A 15 4.51 -26.67 -3.25
CA TRP A 15 5.84 -26.27 -2.76
C TRP A 15 6.79 -25.81 -3.89
N HIS A 16 6.38 -25.89 -5.15
CA HIS A 16 7.29 -25.55 -6.24
C HIS A 16 7.63 -24.06 -6.23
N VAL A 17 8.90 -23.74 -5.98
CA VAL A 17 9.40 -22.36 -5.75
C VAL A 17 9.14 -21.42 -6.94
N ARG A 18 9.12 -21.94 -8.16
CA ARG A 18 8.97 -21.14 -9.39
C ARG A 18 7.51 -20.88 -9.78
N THR A 19 6.53 -21.41 -9.06
CA THR A 19 5.12 -21.07 -9.32
C THR A 19 4.87 -19.61 -8.98
N LYS A 20 4.02 -18.96 -9.78
CA LYS A 20 3.70 -17.53 -9.62
C LYS A 20 3.22 -17.21 -8.20
N ASP A 21 2.45 -18.10 -7.60
CA ASP A 21 1.90 -17.93 -6.26
C ASP A 21 3.00 -17.93 -5.18
N ASN A 22 3.98 -18.83 -5.30
CA ASN A 22 5.08 -18.90 -4.33
C ASN A 22 6.06 -17.74 -4.51
N VAL A 23 6.37 -17.37 -5.75
CA VAL A 23 7.17 -16.17 -6.02
C VAL A 23 6.45 -14.91 -5.49
N ALA A 24 5.13 -14.82 -5.61
CA ALA A 24 4.36 -13.70 -5.06
C ALA A 24 4.35 -13.66 -3.52
N LYS A 25 4.39 -14.81 -2.85
CA LYS A 25 4.59 -14.87 -1.38
C LYS A 25 5.96 -14.35 -1.00
N VAL A 26 7.02 -14.87 -1.62
CA VAL A 26 8.40 -14.42 -1.40
C VAL A 26 8.53 -12.91 -1.62
N ARG A 27 7.93 -12.36 -2.68
CA ARG A 27 7.94 -10.91 -2.91
C ARG A 27 7.24 -10.11 -1.82
N ARG A 28 6.13 -10.63 -1.28
CA ARG A 28 5.42 -9.99 -0.17
C ARG A 28 6.28 -10.00 1.10
N ASP A 29 6.91 -11.13 1.39
CA ASP A 29 7.76 -11.28 2.58
C ASP A 29 9.00 -10.38 2.48
N ILE A 30 9.63 -10.30 1.29
CA ILE A 30 10.72 -9.37 1.00
C ILE A 30 10.26 -7.92 1.19
N ALA A 31 9.11 -7.55 0.61
CA ALA A 31 8.58 -6.19 0.73
C ALA A 31 8.21 -5.84 2.18
N GLN A 32 7.71 -6.80 2.96
CA GLN A 32 7.45 -6.61 4.39
C GLN A 32 8.74 -6.37 5.17
N ALA A 33 9.77 -7.19 4.92
CA ALA A 33 11.08 -7.03 5.54
C ALA A 33 11.71 -5.66 5.20
N GLU A 34 11.61 -5.23 3.94
CA GLU A 34 12.11 -3.93 3.50
C GLU A 34 11.38 -2.76 4.19
N VAL A 35 10.05 -2.86 4.35
CA VAL A 35 9.28 -1.85 5.07
C VAL A 35 9.65 -1.80 6.55
N GLU A 36 9.83 -2.95 7.20
CA GLU A 36 10.23 -3.02 8.62
C GLU A 36 11.63 -2.46 8.85
N GLU A 37 12.59 -2.78 7.99
CA GLU A 37 13.95 -2.21 8.02
C GLU A 37 13.92 -0.70 7.83
N ARG A 38 13.14 -0.20 6.85
CA ARG A 38 12.97 1.24 6.64
C ARG A 38 12.38 1.94 7.86
N GLN A 39 11.39 1.33 8.53
CA GLN A 39 10.80 1.88 9.75
C GLN A 39 11.80 1.89 10.91
N ARG A 40 12.62 0.85 11.06
CA ARG A 40 13.70 0.81 12.05
C ARG A 40 14.71 1.92 11.82
N LEU A 41 15.20 2.06 10.59
CA LEU A 41 16.16 3.11 10.23
C LEU A 41 15.58 4.50 10.47
N ALA A 42 14.33 4.74 10.08
CA ALA A 42 13.66 6.01 10.34
C ALA A 42 13.57 6.31 11.85
N ARG A 43 13.27 5.30 12.68
CA ARG A 43 13.23 5.45 14.14
C ARG A 43 14.61 5.75 14.74
N VAL A 44 15.65 5.09 14.26
CA VAL A 44 17.04 5.34 14.68
C VAL A 44 17.45 6.77 14.31
N GLN A 45 17.18 7.19 13.08
CA GLN A 45 17.49 8.55 12.62
C GLN A 45 16.76 9.62 13.43
N LEU A 46 15.48 9.41 13.75
CA LEU A 46 14.73 10.33 14.60
C LEU A 46 15.32 10.40 16.01
N ALA A 47 15.65 9.25 16.62
CA ALA A 47 16.29 9.22 17.93
C ALA A 47 17.67 9.90 17.93
N GLU A 48 18.44 9.76 16.86
CA GLU A 48 19.72 10.45 16.70
C GLU A 48 19.54 11.97 16.56
N GLN A 49 18.56 12.42 15.77
CA GLN A 49 18.20 13.83 15.66
C GLN A 49 17.80 14.40 17.03
N GLU A 50 16.91 13.72 17.75
CA GLU A 50 16.49 14.12 19.10
C GLU A 50 17.64 14.11 20.12
N ALA A 51 18.54 13.12 20.06
CA ALA A 51 19.71 13.08 20.92
C ALA A 51 20.65 14.25 20.65
N ARG A 52 20.88 14.59 19.38
CA ARG A 52 21.69 15.73 18.96
C ARG A 52 21.07 17.05 19.42
N THR A 53 19.76 17.24 19.24
CA THR A 53 19.10 18.47 19.68
C THR A 53 19.12 18.59 21.21
N ARG A 54 18.83 17.51 21.94
CA ARG A 54 18.94 17.47 23.42
C ARG A 54 20.36 17.78 23.90
N PHE A 55 21.38 17.27 23.23
CA PHE A 55 22.77 17.58 23.54
C PHE A 55 23.09 19.07 23.34
N LEU A 56 22.62 19.68 22.25
CA LEU A 56 22.81 21.11 22.01
C LEU A 56 22.05 21.97 23.03
N ILE A 57 20.80 21.60 23.35
CA ILE A 57 19.98 22.30 24.35
C ILE A 57 20.65 22.26 25.72
N SER A 58 21.04 21.07 26.19
CA SER A 58 21.73 20.94 27.49
C SER A 58 23.04 21.72 27.53
N LYS A 59 23.81 21.73 26.44
CA LYS A 59 25.04 22.53 26.34
C LYS A 59 24.77 24.03 26.46
N VAL A 60 23.70 24.54 25.86
CA VAL A 60 23.29 25.95 25.97
C VAL A 60 22.74 26.25 27.37
N GLU A 61 21.93 25.38 27.95
CA GLU A 61 21.38 25.53 29.29
C GLU A 61 22.49 25.66 30.33
N HIS A 62 23.57 24.89 30.22
CA HIS A 62 24.75 25.01 31.09
C HIS A 62 25.49 26.35 30.96
N LEU A 63 25.38 27.04 29.83
CA LEU A 63 26.04 28.33 29.59
C LEU A 63 25.20 29.53 30.01
N ILE A 64 23.88 29.37 30.16
CA ILE A 64 22.97 30.43 30.61
C ILE A 64 22.82 30.30 32.13
N PRO A 65 23.28 31.28 32.94
CA PRO A 65 23.00 31.28 34.37
C PRO A 65 21.49 31.25 34.60
N LYS A 66 21.01 30.30 35.43
CA LYS A 66 19.58 30.11 35.76
C LYS A 66 18.89 31.32 36.44
N GLU A 67 19.63 32.38 36.70
CA GLU A 67 19.22 33.60 37.42
C GLU A 67 18.68 34.72 36.51
N ARG A 68 18.52 34.50 35.19
CA ARG A 68 17.97 35.53 34.28
C ARG A 68 16.49 35.33 33.98
N ASN A 69 15.67 35.21 35.02
CA ASN A 69 14.22 35.41 34.93
C ASN A 69 13.89 36.89 35.14
N ASN A 70 14.50 37.80 34.36
CA ASN A 70 13.96 39.15 34.24
C ASN A 70 13.13 39.18 32.97
N VAL A 71 11.81 39.12 33.14
CA VAL A 71 10.81 39.23 32.07
C VAL A 71 11.01 40.58 31.41
N VAL A 72 11.71 40.61 30.27
CA VAL A 72 11.67 41.75 29.37
C VAL A 72 10.34 41.68 28.63
N THR A 73 9.34 42.39 29.15
CA THR A 73 8.14 42.76 28.40
C THR A 73 8.58 43.67 27.26
N VAL A 74 8.85 43.09 26.09
CA VAL A 74 9.05 43.86 24.86
C VAL A 74 7.67 44.33 24.42
N ASP A 75 7.30 45.52 24.88
CA ASP A 75 6.25 46.32 24.28
C ASP A 75 6.66 46.63 22.84
N GLN A 76 6.11 45.88 21.88
CA GLN A 76 6.04 46.33 20.50
C GLN A 76 4.68 45.93 19.90
N SER A 77 3.83 46.94 19.97
CA SER A 77 2.62 47.17 19.21
C SER A 77 2.80 46.93 17.72
N ASP A 78 1.94 46.08 17.16
CA ASP A 78 1.29 46.33 15.88
C ASP A 78 -0.14 45.78 15.96
N ALA A 79 -1.10 46.52 15.41
CA ALA A 79 -2.55 46.38 15.64
C ALA A 79 -3.21 45.13 14.98
N SER A 80 -2.50 44.01 14.92
CA SER A 80 -3.03 42.71 14.53
C SER A 80 -2.30 41.67 15.36
N GLY A 81 -2.98 41.07 16.34
CA GLY A 81 -2.41 40.33 17.47
C GLY A 81 -1.66 39.03 17.16
N HIS A 82 -1.03 38.90 16.00
CA HIS A 82 -0.21 37.76 15.61
C HIS A 82 1.24 38.19 15.38
N VAL A 83 2.08 38.00 16.41
CA VAL A 83 3.53 38.15 16.27
C VAL A 83 4.07 36.88 15.62
N ASN A 84 4.52 36.99 14.37
CA ASN A 84 5.14 35.89 13.65
C ASN A 84 6.63 35.81 13.99
N LEU A 85 6.96 35.10 15.07
CA LEU A 85 8.35 34.85 15.49
C LEU A 85 9.19 34.13 14.42
N PHE A 86 8.55 33.51 13.43
CA PHE A 86 9.17 32.73 12.36
C PHE A 86 9.16 33.40 10.99
N ALA A 87 8.63 34.62 10.86
CA ALA A 87 8.54 35.31 9.56
C ALA A 87 9.92 35.42 8.88
N ASP A 88 10.95 35.79 9.65
CA ASP A 88 12.32 35.92 9.13
C ASP A 88 12.93 34.57 8.76
N PHE A 89 12.58 33.49 9.47
CA PHE A 89 13.08 32.14 9.19
C PHE A 89 12.41 31.53 7.95
N GLU A 90 11.09 31.67 7.82
CA GLU A 90 10.34 31.25 6.63
C GLU A 90 10.78 32.03 5.38
N PHE A 91 11.04 33.33 5.54
CA PHE A 91 11.62 34.16 4.48
C PHE A 91 13.04 33.70 4.11
N GLN A 92 13.85 33.29 5.08
CA GLN A 92 15.20 32.77 4.86
C GLN A 92 15.20 31.38 4.20
N GLU A 93 14.30 30.46 4.54
CA GLU A 93 14.18 29.17 3.85
C GLU A 93 13.64 29.32 2.42
N SER A 94 12.67 30.22 2.20
CA SER A 94 12.12 30.50 0.87
C SER A 94 13.10 31.24 -0.05
N THR A 95 14.07 31.98 0.51
CA THR A 95 15.12 32.66 -0.26
C THR A 95 16.35 31.77 -0.50
N ASN A 96 16.68 30.86 0.43
CA ASN A 96 17.86 29.98 0.32
C ASN A 96 17.63 28.74 -0.55
N PHE A 97 16.38 28.31 -0.73
CA PHE A 97 16.02 27.29 -1.71
C PHE A 97 15.44 27.97 -2.93
N GLY A 98 16.27 28.21 -3.95
CA GLY A 98 15.75 28.55 -5.27
C GLY A 98 14.70 27.52 -5.67
N LEU A 99 13.42 27.92 -5.67
CA LEU A 99 12.31 27.03 -5.98
C LEU A 99 12.60 26.41 -7.35
N ASN A 100 12.86 25.10 -7.38
CA ASN A 100 12.93 24.38 -8.64
C ASN A 100 11.52 24.34 -9.21
N ARG A 101 11.20 25.32 -10.06
CA ARG A 101 9.90 25.48 -10.73
C ARG A 101 9.45 24.18 -11.41
N GLU A 102 10.40 23.42 -11.94
CA GLU A 102 10.09 22.12 -12.57
C GLU A 102 9.63 21.11 -11.52
N ALA A 103 10.27 21.05 -10.35
CA ALA A 103 9.89 20.13 -9.27
C ALA A 103 8.50 20.42 -8.68
N GLU A 104 8.11 21.71 -8.59
CA GLU A 104 6.75 22.07 -8.14
C GLU A 104 5.69 21.72 -9.18
N GLN A 105 6.00 21.94 -10.45
CA GLN A 105 5.13 21.54 -11.57
C GLN A 105 4.99 20.01 -11.62
N GLU A 106 6.08 19.26 -11.44
CA GLU A 106 6.05 17.80 -11.36
C GLU A 106 5.20 17.31 -10.18
N LYS A 107 5.35 17.91 -8.99
CA LYS A 107 4.49 17.60 -7.83
C LYS A 107 3.02 17.87 -8.12
N ARG A 108 2.70 19.00 -8.77
CA ARG A 108 1.34 19.33 -9.18
C ARG A 108 0.78 18.33 -10.20
N LEU A 109 1.57 17.94 -11.20
CA LEU A 109 1.18 16.95 -12.20
C LEU A 109 0.99 15.56 -11.60
N LEU A 110 1.84 15.16 -10.64
CA LEU A 110 1.69 13.91 -9.90
C LEU A 110 0.41 13.90 -9.07
N LYS A 111 0.14 14.99 -8.36
CA LYS A 111 -1.11 15.18 -7.61
C LYS A 111 -2.32 15.11 -8.53
N GLU A 112 -2.30 15.83 -9.65
CA GLU A 112 -3.37 15.78 -10.65
C GLU A 112 -3.55 14.36 -11.22
N LYS A 113 -2.47 13.65 -11.56
CA LYS A 113 -2.54 12.26 -12.05
C LYS A 113 -3.13 11.34 -11.00
N GLU A 114 -2.77 11.52 -9.73
CA GLU A 114 -3.32 10.75 -8.63
C GLU A 114 -4.80 11.05 -8.40
N GLU A 115 -5.18 12.32 -8.39
CA GLU A 115 -6.57 12.76 -8.28
C GLU A 115 -7.40 12.26 -9.46
N ARG A 116 -6.85 12.29 -10.68
CA ARG A 116 -7.46 11.69 -11.88
C ARG A 116 -7.59 10.17 -11.76
N ARG A 117 -6.56 9.50 -11.24
CA ARG A 117 -6.53 8.04 -11.00
C ARG A 117 -7.56 7.62 -9.96
N ILE A 118 -7.73 8.39 -8.89
CA ILE A 118 -8.72 8.18 -7.83
C ILE A 118 -10.12 8.61 -8.30
N GLY A 119 -10.21 9.39 -9.37
CA GLY A 119 -11.47 9.88 -9.95
C GLY A 119 -11.98 11.16 -9.29
N LEU A 120 -11.15 11.84 -8.49
CA LEU A 120 -11.43 13.17 -7.94
C LEU A 120 -11.38 14.25 -9.02
N LEU A 121 -10.37 14.18 -9.89
CA LEU A 121 -10.26 15.03 -11.07
C LEU A 121 -10.69 14.26 -12.32
N LYS A 122 -11.99 13.95 -12.39
CA LYS A 122 -12.63 13.36 -13.57
C LYS A 122 -13.32 14.47 -14.36
N TYR A 123 -12.87 14.74 -15.58
CA TYR A 123 -13.46 15.80 -16.39
C TYR A 123 -14.81 15.36 -16.94
N LEU A 124 -15.80 16.26 -16.87
CA LEU A 124 -17.12 16.05 -17.45
C LEU A 124 -16.99 15.86 -18.97
N GLY A 125 -17.42 14.71 -19.48
CA GLY A 125 -17.27 14.35 -20.90
C GLY A 125 -16.13 13.36 -21.20
N GLU A 126 -15.29 12.99 -20.23
CA GLU A 126 -14.36 11.85 -20.36
C GLU A 126 -15.15 10.55 -20.55
N GLY A 127 -15.32 10.15 -21.80
CA GLY A 127 -16.13 9.00 -22.22
C GLY A 127 -17.27 9.33 -23.19
N SER A 128 -17.50 10.61 -23.51
CA SER A 128 -18.43 10.99 -24.59
C SER A 128 -17.90 10.58 -25.96
N SER A 129 -18.79 10.44 -26.94
CA SER A 129 -18.43 10.15 -28.33
C SER A 129 -17.50 11.23 -28.92
N GLU A 130 -17.67 12.47 -28.47
CA GLU A 130 -16.85 13.63 -28.88
C GLU A 130 -15.43 13.55 -28.33
N TYR A 131 -15.28 13.21 -27.04
CA TYR A 131 -13.97 13.07 -26.40
C TYR A 131 -13.18 11.88 -26.96
N THR A 132 -13.86 10.75 -27.18
CA THR A 132 -13.23 9.54 -27.72
C THR A 132 -13.03 9.59 -29.24
N LYS A 133 -13.60 10.60 -29.92
CA LYS A 133 -13.67 10.74 -31.39
C LYS A 133 -14.14 9.47 -32.11
N LYS A 134 -14.83 8.59 -31.38
CA LYS A 134 -15.41 7.36 -31.89
C LYS A 134 -16.91 7.54 -31.89
N LEU A 135 -17.50 7.39 -33.06
CA LEU A 135 -18.94 7.33 -33.21
C LEU A 135 -19.43 6.08 -32.48
N ALA A 136 -20.54 6.21 -31.76
CA ALA A 136 -21.20 5.05 -31.20
C ALA A 136 -21.65 4.11 -32.33
N TRP A 137 -21.68 2.81 -32.06
CA TRP A 137 -21.97 1.76 -33.06
C TRP A 137 -23.31 1.98 -33.79
N TRP A 138 -24.27 2.70 -33.19
CA TRP A 138 -25.56 3.06 -33.79
C TRP A 138 -25.51 4.26 -34.75
N GLN A 139 -24.43 5.05 -34.71
CA GLN A 139 -24.21 6.23 -35.55
C GLN A 139 -23.25 5.89 -36.70
N GLN A 140 -22.45 4.83 -36.54
CA GLN A 140 -21.64 4.25 -37.58
C GLN A 140 -22.52 3.38 -38.51
N VAL A 141 -22.55 3.73 -39.80
CA VAL A 141 -23.17 2.88 -40.82
C VAL A 141 -22.33 1.59 -40.94
N PRO A 142 -22.96 0.40 -40.84
CA PRO A 142 -22.23 -0.87 -41.00
C PRO A 142 -21.54 -0.94 -42.36
N ASP A 143 -20.28 -1.37 -42.38
CA ASP A 143 -19.51 -1.56 -43.60
C ASP A 143 -20.13 -2.71 -44.41
N ARG A 144 -21.06 -2.36 -45.29
CA ARG A 144 -21.58 -3.27 -46.30
C ARG A 144 -20.46 -3.41 -47.32
N HIS A 145 -19.67 -4.46 -47.17
CA HIS A 145 -18.63 -4.90 -48.10
C HIS A 145 -18.88 -4.36 -49.50
N ARG A 146 -18.09 -3.36 -49.91
CA ARG A 146 -17.98 -3.01 -51.33
C ARG A 146 -17.55 -4.29 -52.03
N THR A 147 -18.46 -4.89 -52.78
CA THR A 147 -18.15 -5.96 -53.72
C THR A 147 -17.08 -5.40 -54.65
N LYS A 148 -15.84 -5.87 -54.51
CA LYS A 148 -14.86 -5.72 -55.59
C LYS A 148 -15.50 -6.40 -56.80
N PRO A 149 -15.60 -5.76 -57.98
CA PRO A 149 -16.18 -6.41 -59.14
C PRO A 149 -15.33 -7.64 -59.44
N ALA A 150 -15.95 -8.81 -59.33
CA ALA A 150 -15.35 -10.08 -59.71
C ALA A 150 -15.15 -10.07 -61.23
N ASN A 151 -13.93 -10.35 -61.68
CA ASN A 151 -13.70 -10.78 -63.05
C ASN A 151 -14.54 -12.05 -63.27
N ASN A 152 -15.42 -12.00 -64.27
CA ASN A 152 -16.15 -13.15 -64.78
C ASN A 152 -15.15 -14.18 -65.28
N ASN A 153 -15.15 -15.35 -64.67
CA ASN A 153 -15.06 -16.67 -65.29
C ASN A 153 -14.88 -17.68 -64.15
N ASP A 154 -15.99 -18.28 -63.71
CA ASP A 154 -16.05 -19.69 -63.32
C ASP A 154 -17.51 -20.03 -62.95
N VAL A 155 -18.17 -20.68 -63.90
CA VAL A 155 -19.49 -21.28 -63.75
C VAL A 155 -19.28 -22.70 -63.24
N HIS A 156 -20.10 -23.09 -62.26
CA HIS A 156 -20.27 -24.42 -61.64
C HIS A 156 -19.47 -24.74 -60.36
N SER A 157 -20.12 -24.48 -59.22
CA SER A 157 -20.21 -25.43 -58.11
C SER A 157 -21.32 -24.94 -57.18
N SER A 158 -22.55 -25.41 -57.40
CA SER A 158 -23.09 -26.58 -56.69
C SER A 158 -23.54 -26.25 -55.26
N LEU A 159 -24.87 -26.21 -55.13
CA LEU A 159 -25.66 -26.37 -53.91
C LEU A 159 -25.47 -25.36 -52.77
N ASP A 160 -26.55 -24.62 -52.52
CA ASP A 160 -26.88 -24.04 -51.22
C ASP A 160 -26.86 -25.11 -50.13
N VAL A 161 -25.69 -25.33 -49.53
CA VAL A 161 -25.60 -25.93 -48.21
C VAL A 161 -25.81 -24.79 -47.21
N VAL A 162 -27.05 -24.67 -46.74
CA VAL A 162 -27.35 -24.02 -45.47
C VAL A 162 -26.38 -24.58 -44.42
N ASP A 163 -25.36 -23.79 -44.07
CA ASP A 163 -24.36 -24.14 -43.06
C ASP A 163 -25.06 -24.18 -41.69
N VAL A 164 -25.63 -25.34 -41.36
CA VAL A 164 -26.12 -25.66 -40.02
C VAL A 164 -24.92 -25.92 -39.11
N LYS A 165 -24.13 -24.87 -38.85
CA LYS A 165 -23.22 -24.79 -37.70
C LYS A 165 -23.88 -24.05 -36.54
N ARG A 166 -25.14 -24.38 -36.24
CA ARG A 166 -25.77 -24.05 -34.96
C ARG A 166 -25.48 -25.16 -33.97
N GLY A 167 -24.32 -25.13 -33.32
CA GLY A 167 -24.03 -26.17 -32.36
C GLY A 167 -22.79 -26.04 -31.49
N GLN A 168 -22.11 -24.90 -31.37
CA GLN A 168 -20.93 -24.86 -30.47
C GLN A 168 -20.51 -23.50 -29.90
N VAL A 169 -21.37 -22.47 -29.90
CA VAL A 169 -21.01 -21.12 -29.39
C VAL A 169 -21.62 -20.82 -28.00
N ASN A 170 -22.48 -21.68 -27.48
CA ASN A 170 -23.35 -21.33 -26.34
C ASN A 170 -22.76 -21.69 -24.96
N ASN A 171 -21.66 -22.46 -24.91
CA ASN A 171 -21.07 -22.91 -23.65
C ASN A 171 -20.19 -21.85 -22.96
N ASN A 172 -19.61 -20.92 -23.72
CA ASN A 172 -18.77 -19.86 -23.16
C ASN A 172 -19.59 -18.78 -22.44
N HIS A 173 -20.79 -18.47 -22.92
CA HIS A 173 -21.70 -17.53 -22.25
C HIS A 173 -22.27 -18.10 -20.95
N LYS A 174 -22.63 -19.39 -20.89
CA LYS A 174 -23.05 -20.05 -19.64
C LYS A 174 -21.90 -20.14 -18.61
N ARG A 175 -20.65 -20.35 -19.04
CA ARG A 175 -19.48 -20.32 -18.14
C ARG A 175 -19.17 -18.92 -17.61
N LYS A 176 -19.29 -17.87 -18.44
CA LYS A 176 -19.17 -16.48 -18.00
C LYS A 176 -20.25 -16.08 -16.99
N LYS A 177 -21.52 -16.47 -17.22
CA LYS A 177 -22.64 -16.18 -16.31
C LYS A 177 -22.54 -16.91 -14.96
N LYS A 178 -21.88 -18.07 -14.91
CA LYS A 178 -21.56 -18.80 -13.66
C LYS A 178 -20.38 -18.21 -12.87
N MET A 179 -19.54 -17.38 -13.49
CA MET A 179 -18.35 -16.77 -12.86
C MET A 179 -18.61 -15.34 -12.34
N MET A 180 -19.74 -14.73 -12.71
CA MET A 180 -20.17 -13.45 -12.15
C MET A 180 -21.06 -13.73 -10.95
N LEU A 181 -20.54 -13.46 -9.77
CA LEU A 181 -21.28 -13.48 -8.51
C LEU A 181 -22.53 -12.58 -8.66
N SER A 182 -23.67 -13.05 -8.19
CA SER A 182 -24.91 -12.26 -8.23
C SER A 182 -24.72 -10.94 -7.46
N VAL A 183 -25.45 -9.89 -7.85
CA VAL A 183 -25.43 -8.59 -7.16
C VAL A 183 -25.66 -8.74 -5.65
N ASP A 184 -26.55 -9.66 -5.25
CA ASP A 184 -26.82 -9.97 -3.85
C ASP A 184 -25.64 -10.64 -3.14
N GLU A 185 -24.85 -11.44 -3.87
CA GLU A 185 -23.66 -12.09 -3.34
C GLU A 185 -22.52 -11.08 -3.16
N LEU A 186 -22.38 -10.12 -4.09
CA LEU A 186 -21.50 -8.96 -3.93
C LEU A 186 -21.91 -8.12 -2.71
N ARG A 187 -23.22 -7.90 -2.52
CA ARG A 187 -23.75 -7.14 -1.38
C ARG A 187 -23.45 -7.85 -0.05
N ARG A 188 -23.60 -9.18 0.00
CA ARG A 188 -23.22 -10.00 1.16
C ARG A 188 -21.72 -9.95 1.45
N LYS A 189 -20.88 -10.05 0.41
CA LYS A 189 -19.41 -9.93 0.57
C LYS A 189 -19.01 -8.55 1.06
N ARG A 190 -19.64 -7.48 0.57
CA ARG A 190 -19.44 -6.11 1.08
C ARG A 190 -19.79 -5.99 2.55
N LEU A 191 -20.98 -6.48 2.96
CA LEU A 191 -21.41 -6.44 4.36
C LEU A 191 -20.53 -7.27 5.30
N ASN A 192 -19.99 -8.39 4.82
CA ASN A 192 -19.03 -9.18 5.60
C ASN A 192 -17.70 -8.45 5.75
N ARG A 193 -17.20 -7.81 4.67
CA ARG A 193 -15.99 -6.98 4.74
C ARG A 193 -16.16 -5.82 5.71
N GLU A 194 -17.30 -5.13 5.67
CA GLU A 194 -17.61 -4.04 6.58
C GLU A 194 -17.70 -4.50 8.04
N ARG A 195 -18.27 -5.70 8.30
CA ARG A 195 -18.25 -6.33 9.64
C ARG A 195 -16.84 -6.67 10.11
N GLU A 196 -16.01 -7.23 9.25
CA GLU A 196 -14.62 -7.57 9.57
C GLU A 196 -13.78 -6.31 9.84
N GLU A 197 -13.95 -5.26 9.03
CA GLU A 197 -13.31 -3.96 9.23
C GLU A 197 -13.77 -3.32 10.54
N ARG A 198 -15.08 -3.37 10.86
CA ARG A 198 -15.64 -2.88 12.12
C ARG A 198 -15.07 -3.63 13.32
N LEU A 199 -15.02 -4.96 13.28
CA LEU A 199 -14.40 -5.79 14.34
C LEU A 199 -12.90 -5.51 14.49
N LYS A 200 -12.20 -5.26 13.39
CA LYS A 200 -10.77 -4.91 13.42
C LYS A 200 -10.55 -3.53 14.03
N ALA A 201 -11.38 -2.55 13.67
CA ALA A 201 -11.36 -1.20 14.25
C ALA A 201 -11.70 -1.22 15.75
N GLU A 202 -12.70 -2.01 16.15
CA GLU A 202 -13.07 -2.21 17.55
C GLU A 202 -11.93 -2.85 18.36
N LYS A 203 -11.28 -3.90 17.83
CA LYS A 203 -10.09 -4.49 18.46
C LYS A 203 -8.94 -3.48 18.59
N LEU A 204 -8.77 -2.58 17.62
CA LEU A 204 -7.74 -1.54 17.67
C LEU A 204 -8.08 -0.48 18.73
N LYS A 205 -9.35 -0.04 18.79
CA LYS A 205 -9.85 0.86 19.84
C LYS A 205 -9.67 0.25 21.23
N ARG A 206 -10.05 -1.01 21.42
CA ARG A 206 -9.86 -1.72 22.69
C ARG A 206 -8.40 -1.84 23.08
N LYS A 207 -7.49 -2.07 22.12
CA LYS A 207 -6.04 -2.04 22.38
C LYS A 207 -5.57 -0.66 22.79
N HIS A 208 -6.10 0.40 22.17
CA HIS A 208 -5.76 1.78 22.52
C HIS A 208 -6.31 2.16 23.90
N GLU A 209 -7.54 1.79 24.21
CA GLU A 209 -8.19 1.95 25.52
C GLU A 209 -7.42 1.20 26.62
N ASN A 210 -7.06 -0.07 26.38
CA ASN A 210 -6.22 -0.83 27.31
C ASN A 210 -4.82 -0.21 27.49
N ASN A 211 -4.21 0.28 26.41
CA ASN A 211 -2.93 1.01 26.49
C ASN A 211 -3.05 2.37 27.21
N PHE A 212 -4.23 2.95 27.26
CA PHE A 212 -4.51 4.20 27.99
C PHE A 212 -4.74 3.90 29.48
N HIS A 213 -5.43 2.81 29.81
CA HIS A 213 -5.64 2.34 31.19
C HIS A 213 -4.37 1.78 31.86
N GLU A 214 -3.43 1.18 31.09
CA GLU A 214 -2.14 0.72 31.62
C GLU A 214 -1.13 1.85 31.89
N ARG A 215 -1.40 3.09 31.45
CA ARG A 215 -0.48 4.24 31.66
C ARG A 215 -0.88 5.19 32.79
N ASP A 216 -2.15 5.20 33.19
CA ASP A 216 -2.67 6.11 34.24
C ASP A 216 -2.91 5.43 35.60
N GLY A 217 -2.66 4.12 35.70
CA GLY A 217 -2.68 3.38 36.98
C GLY A 217 -1.28 3.08 37.47
N GLY A 218 -0.61 4.06 38.09
CA GLY A 218 0.67 3.83 38.73
C GLY A 218 0.56 2.86 39.91
N ASP A 219 1.52 1.94 40.03
CA ASP A 219 2.17 1.72 41.31
C ASP A 219 3.67 1.58 41.09
N VAL A 220 4.42 2.34 41.88
CA VAL A 220 5.88 2.40 41.88
C VAL A 220 6.32 1.31 42.83
N ASP A 221 6.61 0.12 42.32
CA ASP A 221 7.34 -0.87 43.10
C ASP A 221 8.52 -1.45 42.33
N ASN A 222 9.68 -0.98 42.80
CA ASN A 222 11.00 -1.49 42.55
C ASN A 222 11.10 -2.95 43.01
N GLN A 223 10.92 -3.89 42.10
CA GLN A 223 11.36 -5.28 42.32
C GLN A 223 12.09 -5.79 41.09
N GLN A 224 13.38 -6.04 41.30
CA GLN A 224 14.17 -7.01 40.56
C GLN A 224 13.32 -8.26 40.32
N ALA A 225 12.95 -8.52 39.07
CA ALA A 225 12.45 -9.83 38.67
C ALA A 225 13.64 -10.79 38.66
N GLU A 226 13.94 -11.33 39.84
CA GLU A 226 14.78 -12.48 40.01
C GLU A 226 14.23 -13.65 39.17
N SER A 227 15.16 -14.31 38.49
CA SER A 227 14.99 -15.52 37.74
C SER A 227 14.48 -16.66 38.62
N ALA A 228 13.20 -17.01 38.51
CA ALA A 228 12.70 -18.33 38.92
C ALA A 228 12.60 -19.23 37.68
N ALA A 229 13.76 -19.66 37.17
CA ALA A 229 13.83 -20.82 36.28
C ALA A 229 13.90 -22.07 37.16
N ASP A 230 13.02 -23.04 36.92
CA ASP A 230 13.13 -24.37 37.51
C ASP A 230 14.52 -24.97 37.20
N ASP A 231 15.41 -25.01 38.19
CA ASP A 231 16.83 -25.36 38.08
C ASP A 231 17.13 -26.86 37.83
N ASN A 232 16.14 -27.68 37.48
CA ASN A 232 16.34 -29.14 37.35
C ASN A 232 16.08 -29.70 35.93
N VAL A 233 16.23 -28.88 34.88
CA VAL A 233 16.14 -29.37 33.49
C VAL A 233 17.42 -29.04 32.73
N LYS A 234 18.32 -30.04 32.62
CA LYS A 234 19.54 -29.94 31.82
C LYS A 234 19.20 -29.91 30.32
N PRO A 235 19.49 -28.83 29.57
CA PRO A 235 19.24 -28.77 28.14
C PRO A 235 20.09 -29.81 27.39
N LYS A 236 19.50 -30.50 26.40
CA LYS A 236 20.19 -31.55 25.62
C LYS A 236 21.24 -31.02 24.64
N TYR A 237 21.20 -29.73 24.30
CA TYR A 237 22.14 -29.10 23.37
C TYR A 237 22.70 -27.83 23.99
N SER A 238 24.02 -27.78 24.15
CA SER A 238 24.76 -26.60 24.57
C SER A 238 25.05 -25.74 23.35
N ASN A 239 24.38 -24.60 23.23
CA ASN A 239 24.60 -23.66 22.14
C ASN A 239 25.55 -22.54 22.60
N GLN A 240 26.82 -22.62 22.19
CA GLN A 240 27.86 -21.66 22.58
C GLN A 240 27.62 -20.24 22.08
N PHE A 241 26.86 -20.07 21.00
CA PHE A 241 26.64 -18.78 20.37
C PHE A 241 25.32 -18.12 20.74
N ASN A 242 24.38 -18.86 21.32
CA ASN A 242 23.12 -18.27 21.80
C ASN A 242 22.48 -19.10 22.92
N PRO A 243 22.96 -18.94 24.16
CA PRO A 243 22.51 -19.77 25.28
C PRO A 243 21.05 -19.50 25.66
N ILE A 244 20.53 -18.28 25.43
CA ILE A 244 19.16 -17.88 25.79
C ILE A 244 18.11 -18.53 24.86
N ILE A 245 18.48 -18.85 23.62
CA ILE A 245 17.57 -19.43 22.61
C ILE A 245 17.57 -20.97 22.64
N ALA A 246 18.41 -21.60 23.46
CA ALA A 246 18.47 -23.05 23.58
C ALA A 246 17.10 -23.59 24.05
N LYS A 247 16.29 -24.05 23.09
CA LYS A 247 14.90 -24.44 23.33
C LYS A 247 14.83 -25.65 24.26
N GLN A 248 14.04 -25.51 25.32
CA GLN A 248 13.58 -26.64 26.12
C GLN A 248 12.59 -27.45 25.29
N ASN A 249 12.83 -28.76 25.13
CA ASN A 249 11.83 -29.65 24.55
C ASN A 249 10.75 -29.91 25.60
N ARG A 250 9.69 -29.09 25.60
CA ARG A 250 8.46 -29.41 26.35
C ARG A 250 7.76 -30.57 25.62
N LYS A 251 7.44 -31.64 26.35
CA LYS A 251 6.57 -32.71 25.84
C LYS A 251 5.13 -32.22 25.81
#